data_AF-A0A423T3L2-F1
#
_entry.id   AF-A0A423T3L2-F1
#
_cell.length_a   1.000
_cell.length_b   1.000
_cell.length_c   1.000
_cell.angle_alpha   90.00
_cell.angle_beta   90.00
_cell.angle_gamma   90.00
#
_symmetry.space_group_name_H-M   'P 1'
#
loop_
_entity.id
_entity.type
_entity.pdbx_description
1 polymer ?
#
loop_
_entity_poly.entity_id
_entity_poly.type
_entity_poly.pdbx_seq_one_letter_code
_entity_poly.pdbx_strand_id
1 'polypeptide(L)'
;MSNDDLFDAVDALEQQQYHAGEEEGLEEGRKKHMMTGALLGWQQACHIQQELCRIEGLLESLLLNCRSDINPKLQTQMEKLLSTIRECPNWDPADEETMEAKLSAIHTKSRYILQRLKIPAKVIDRSVDGDF
;
A
#
# COMPACT_ATOMS: atom_id res chain seq x y z
N MET A 1 -39.46 -38.87 -37.67
CA MET A 1 -38.61 -38.00 -36.82
C MET A 1 -37.72 -37.25 -37.78
N SER A 2 -37.88 -35.92 -37.83
CA SER A 2 -37.10 -35.06 -38.72
C SER A 2 -35.66 -35.02 -38.23
N ASN A 3 -34.67 -35.15 -39.11
CA ASN A 3 -33.26 -34.99 -38.74
C ASN A 3 -32.97 -33.57 -38.20
N ASP A 4 -33.81 -32.58 -38.54
CA ASP A 4 -33.66 -31.20 -38.10
C ASP A 4 -33.79 -31.05 -36.57
N ASP A 5 -34.63 -31.86 -35.92
CA ASP A 5 -34.85 -31.84 -34.45
C ASP A 5 -33.59 -32.25 -33.66
N LEU A 6 -32.73 -33.09 -34.25
CA LEU A 6 -31.51 -33.56 -33.61
C LEU A 6 -30.38 -32.54 -33.73
N PHE A 7 -30.27 -31.86 -34.87
CA PHE A 7 -29.30 -30.80 -35.07
C PHE A 7 -29.68 -29.55 -34.27
N ASP A 8 -30.96 -29.18 -34.22
CA ASP A 8 -31.44 -28.07 -33.39
C ASP A 8 -31.20 -28.34 -31.89
N ALA A 9 -31.32 -29.59 -31.43
CA ALA A 9 -31.03 -29.98 -30.05
C ALA A 9 -29.52 -29.95 -29.73
N VAL A 10 -28.67 -30.33 -30.69
CA VAL A 10 -27.21 -30.22 -30.55
C VAL A 10 -26.78 -28.76 -30.54
N ASP A 11 -27.30 -27.93 -31.45
CA ASP A 11 -27.03 -26.49 -31.49
C ASP A 11 -27.47 -25.80 -30.20
N ALA A 12 -28.62 -26.17 -29.64
CA ALA A 12 -29.09 -25.66 -28.35
C ALA A 12 -28.17 -26.08 -27.18
N LEU A 13 -27.67 -27.32 -27.19
CA LEU A 13 -26.71 -27.82 -26.20
C LEU A 13 -25.35 -27.11 -26.31
N GLU A 14 -24.87 -26.86 -27.53
CA GLU A 14 -23.61 -26.13 -27.76
C GLU A 14 -23.74 -24.67 -27.31
N GLN A 15 -24.84 -24.00 -27.62
CA GLN A 15 -25.10 -22.64 -27.14
C GLN A 15 -25.19 -22.58 -25.61
N GLN A 16 -25.83 -23.58 -24.99
CA GLN A 16 -25.92 -23.66 -23.53
C GLN A 16 -24.54 -23.87 -22.88
N GLN A 17 -23.70 -24.74 -23.45
CA GLN A 17 -22.33 -24.94 -22.95
C GLN A 17 -21.45 -23.71 -23.16
N TYR A 18 -21.63 -22.99 -24.27
CA TYR A 18 -20.90 -21.75 -24.54
C TYR A 18 -21.25 -20.67 -23.52
N HIS A 19 -22.54 -20.46 -23.23
CA HIS A 19 -22.97 -19.50 -22.22
C HIS A 19 -22.52 -19.89 -20.81
N ALA A 20 -22.55 -21.19 -20.47
CA ALA A 20 -22.03 -21.67 -19.19
C ALA A 20 -20.52 -21.40 -19.05
N GLY A 21 -19.74 -21.63 -20.11
CA GLY A 21 -18.30 -21.34 -20.13
C GLY A 21 -18.00 -19.84 -20.08
N GLU A 22 -18.83 -19.00 -20.70
CA GLU A 22 -18.72 -17.54 -20.61
C GLU A 22 -19.00 -17.04 -19.19
N GLU A 23 -20.06 -17.53 -18.54
CA GLU A 23 -20.42 -17.18 -17.17
C GLU A 23 -19.35 -17.66 -16.16
N GLU A 24 -18.85 -18.89 -16.32
CA GLU A 24 -17.74 -19.43 -15.52
C GLU A 24 -16.46 -18.59 -15.68
N GLY A 25 -16.09 -18.26 -16.92
CA GLY A 25 -14.91 -17.44 -17.21
C GLY A 25 -15.02 -16.02 -16.64
N LEU A 26 -16.20 -15.41 -16.71
CA LEU A 26 -16.48 -14.11 -16.09
C LEU A 26 -16.41 -14.16 -14.57
N GLU A 27 -16.96 -15.21 -13.96
CA GLU A 27 -16.94 -15.37 -12.50
C GLU A 27 -15.52 -15.64 -11.99
N GLU A 28 -14.76 -16.49 -12.67
CA GLU A 28 -13.36 -16.78 -12.34
C GLU A 28 -12.50 -15.53 -12.52
N GLY A 29 -12.68 -14.79 -13.63
CA GLY A 29 -12.03 -13.51 -13.86
C GLY A 29 -12.28 -12.53 -12.72
N ARG A 30 -13.55 -12.36 -12.31
CA ARG A 30 -13.93 -11.48 -11.20
C ARG A 30 -13.28 -11.89 -9.87
N LYS A 31 -13.30 -13.19 -9.55
CA LYS A 31 -12.66 -13.73 -8.33
C LYS A 31 -11.16 -13.47 -8.33
N LYS A 32 -10.48 -13.74 -9.45
CA LYS A 32 -9.03 -13.53 -9.59
C LYS A 32 -8.64 -12.05 -9.45
N HIS A 33 -9.39 -11.15 -10.07
CA HIS A 33 -9.15 -9.71 -9.95
C HIS A 33 -9.38 -9.21 -8.51
N MET A 34 -10.44 -9.68 -7.84
CA MET A 34 -10.70 -9.34 -6.44
C MET A 34 -9.57 -9.82 -5.52
N MET A 35 -9.09 -11.05 -5.71
CA MET A 35 -7.97 -11.60 -4.95
C MET A 35 -6.67 -10.83 -5.18
N THR A 36 -6.40 -10.46 -6.43
CA THR A 36 -5.21 -9.67 -6.80
C THR A 36 -5.26 -8.27 -6.17
N GLY A 37 -6.40 -7.59 -6.24
CA GLY A 37 -6.59 -6.28 -5.61
C GLY A 37 -6.42 -6.32 -4.09
N ALA A 38 -6.95 -7.35 -3.43
CA ALA A 38 -6.78 -7.53 -2.00
C ALA A 38 -5.31 -7.76 -1.60
N LEU A 39 -4.57 -8.56 -2.38
CA LEU A 39 -3.15 -8.81 -2.13
C LEU A 39 -2.32 -7.52 -2.28
N LEU A 40 -2.52 -6.77 -3.35
CA LEU A 40 -1.82 -5.50 -3.60
C LEU A 40 -2.11 -4.47 -2.50
N GLY A 41 -3.37 -4.33 -2.10
CA GLY A 41 -3.74 -3.43 -0.99
C GLY A 41 -3.08 -3.82 0.34
N TRP A 42 -3.04 -5.12 0.65
CA TRP A 42 -2.36 -5.61 1.85
C TRP A 42 -0.84 -5.38 1.81
N GLN A 43 -0.20 -5.63 0.67
CA GLN A 43 1.23 -5.35 0.47
C GLN A 43 1.53 -3.86 0.65
N GLN A 44 0.71 -2.98 0.07
CA GLN A 44 0.85 -1.53 0.22
C GLN A 44 0.69 -1.09 1.67
N ALA A 45 -0.32 -1.61 2.38
CA ALA A 45 -0.52 -1.31 3.80
C ALA A 45 0.69 -1.76 4.66
N CYS A 46 1.22 -2.95 4.42
CA CYS A 46 2.40 -3.45 5.11
C CYS A 46 3.63 -2.58 4.82
N HIS A 47 3.81 -2.17 3.57
CA HIS A 47 4.91 -1.32 3.15
C HIS A 47 4.90 0.03 3.87
N ILE A 48 3.74 0.70 3.85
CA ILE A 48 3.53 1.98 4.54
C ILE A 48 3.82 1.83 6.04
N GLN A 49 3.28 0.80 6.67
CA GLN A 49 3.48 0.56 8.11
C GLN A 49 4.96 0.36 8.44
N GLN A 50 5.67 -0.42 7.63
CA GLN A 50 7.09 -0.70 7.83
C GLN A 50 7.93 0.58 7.74
N GLU A 51 7.60 1.46 6.80
CA GLU A 51 8.28 2.74 6.64
C GLU A 51 8.04 3.67 7.83
N LEU A 52 6.77 3.84 8.23
CA LEU A 52 6.41 4.66 9.39
C LEU A 52 7.12 4.19 10.66
N CYS A 53 7.16 2.88 10.91
CA CYS A 53 7.88 2.29 12.04
C CYS A 53 9.40 2.53 11.98
N ARG A 54 10.01 2.54 10.79
CA ARG A 54 11.45 2.86 10.65
C ARG A 54 11.73 4.31 11.01
N ILE A 55 10.91 5.24 10.52
CA ILE A 55 11.06 6.67 10.84
C ILE A 55 10.85 6.89 12.32
N GLU A 56 9.78 6.31 12.90
CA GLU A 56 9.49 6.38 14.33
C GLU A 56 10.66 5.89 15.17
N GLY A 57 11.12 4.65 14.95
CA GLY A 57 12.21 4.07 15.73
C GLY A 57 13.53 4.85 15.62
N LEU A 58 13.81 5.42 14.45
CA LEU A 58 14.99 6.27 14.27
C LEU A 58 14.88 7.56 15.09
N LEU A 59 13.73 8.25 15.03
CA LEU A 59 13.51 9.49 15.76
C LEU A 59 13.52 9.26 17.27
N GLU A 60 12.89 8.19 17.74
CA GLU A 60 12.90 7.78 19.15
C GLU A 60 14.31 7.48 19.64
N SER A 61 15.09 6.71 18.86
CA SER A 61 16.46 6.37 19.21
C SER A 61 17.35 7.62 19.33
N LEU A 62 17.18 8.59 18.42
CA LEU A 62 17.89 9.86 18.46
C LEU A 62 17.50 10.72 19.67
N LEU A 63 16.19 10.77 20.00
CA LEU A 63 15.71 11.49 21.18
C LEU A 63 16.10 10.82 22.49
N LEU A 64 16.29 9.51 22.51
CA LEU A 64 16.70 8.77 23.70
C LEU A 64 18.22 8.86 23.93
N ASN A 65 19.01 8.65 22.87
CA ASN A 65 20.45 8.47 22.98
C ASN A 65 21.27 9.74 22.72
N CYS A 66 20.73 10.69 21.96
CA CYS A 66 21.46 11.89 21.50
C CYS A 66 20.77 13.20 21.92
N ARG A 67 19.85 13.17 22.88
CA ARG A 67 19.01 14.33 23.23
C ARG A 67 19.81 15.59 23.55
N SER A 68 20.89 15.46 24.32
CA SER A 68 21.75 16.58 24.72
C SER A 68 22.42 17.29 23.53
N ASP A 69 22.63 16.55 22.45
CA ASP A 69 23.41 16.99 21.29
C ASP A 69 22.52 17.59 20.20
N ILE A 70 21.20 17.40 20.32
CA ILE A 70 20.21 17.89 19.37
C ILE A 70 19.68 19.25 19.83
N ASN A 71 19.63 20.22 18.92
CA ASN A 71 19.03 21.53 19.19
C ASN A 71 17.58 21.39 19.71
N PRO A 72 17.17 22.09 20.79
CA PRO A 72 15.82 22.01 21.35
C PRO A 72 14.69 22.20 20.32
N LYS A 73 14.87 23.13 19.36
CA LYS A 73 13.89 23.35 18.28
C LYS A 73 13.71 22.11 17.40
N LEU A 74 14.80 21.39 17.13
CA LEU A 74 14.78 20.17 16.36
C LEU A 74 14.17 19.02 17.16
N GLN A 75 14.43 18.93 18.46
CA GLN A 75 13.76 17.97 19.35
C GLN A 75 12.23 18.14 19.30
N THR A 76 11.74 19.37 19.44
CA THR A 76 10.29 19.65 19.34
C THR A 76 9.73 19.28 17.97
N GLN A 77 10.49 19.46 16.88
CA GLN A 77 10.07 19.04 15.56
C GLN A 77 9.98 17.52 15.43
N MET A 78 10.93 16.79 16.03
CA MET A 78 10.92 15.32 16.08
C MET A 78 9.74 14.80 16.90
N GLU A 79 9.48 15.36 18.09
CA GLU A 79 8.34 14.99 18.94
C GLU A 79 6.99 15.23 18.23
N LYS A 80 6.85 16.36 17.52
CA LYS A 80 5.65 16.63 16.70
C LYS A 80 5.49 15.65 15.54
N LEU A 81 6.59 15.29 14.89
CA LEU A 81 6.56 14.31 13.81
C LEU A 81 6.19 12.92 14.33
N LEU A 82 6.71 12.52 15.50
CA LEU A 82 6.32 11.28 16.18
C LEU A 82 4.82 11.24 16.50
N SER A 83 4.25 12.33 17.03
CA SER A 83 2.79 12.42 17.23
C SER A 83 2.04 12.21 15.92
N THR A 84 2.50 12.85 14.84
CA THR A 84 1.88 12.72 13.51
C THR A 84 1.93 11.28 12.99
N ILE A 85 3.04 10.57 13.21
CA ILE A 85 3.21 9.17 12.79
C ILE A 85 2.28 8.25 13.59
N ARG A 86 2.20 8.43 14.91
CA ARG A 86 1.36 7.61 15.80
C ARG A 86 -0.14 7.85 15.62
N GLU A 87 -0.51 9.06 15.21
CA GLU A 87 -1.89 9.42 14.86
C GLU A 87 -2.22 9.10 13.40
N CYS A 88 -1.27 8.57 12.62
CA CYS A 88 -1.52 8.20 11.24
C CYS A 88 -2.54 7.04 11.21
N PRO A 89 -3.67 7.18 10.51
CA PRO A 89 -4.67 6.13 10.47
C PRO A 89 -4.12 4.91 9.73
N ASN A 90 -4.70 3.74 10.01
CA ASN A 90 -4.46 2.55 9.21
C ASN A 90 -4.79 2.85 7.75
N TRP A 91 -4.02 2.27 6.83
CA TRP A 91 -4.25 2.42 5.39
C TRP A 91 -5.72 2.09 5.03
N ASP A 92 -6.36 3.02 4.32
CA ASP A 92 -7.72 2.89 3.80
C ASP A 92 -7.70 3.22 2.29
N PRO A 93 -8.06 2.27 1.41
CA PRO A 93 -8.08 2.50 -0.03
C PRO A 93 -9.12 3.54 -0.46
N ALA A 94 -10.12 3.85 0.38
CA ALA A 94 -11.10 4.89 0.09
C ALA A 94 -10.54 6.32 0.30
N ASP A 95 -9.42 6.47 1.01
CA ASP A 95 -8.79 7.75 1.38
C ASP A 95 -7.33 7.84 0.90
N GLU A 96 -7.02 7.20 -0.23
CA GLU A 96 -5.67 7.08 -0.78
C GLU A 96 -4.98 8.44 -0.97
N GLU A 97 -5.68 9.44 -1.54
CA GLU A 97 -5.14 10.78 -1.79
C GLU A 97 -4.72 11.49 -0.49
N THR A 98 -5.56 11.40 0.55
CA THR A 98 -5.25 11.99 1.86
C THR A 98 -4.09 11.26 2.53
N MET A 99 -4.04 9.93 2.39
CA MET A 99 -2.95 9.12 2.92
C MET A 99 -1.62 9.46 2.24
N GLU A 100 -1.61 9.59 0.92
CA GLU A 100 -0.41 9.98 0.16
C GLU A 100 0.07 11.38 0.56
N ALA A 101 -0.84 12.35 0.71
CA ALA A 101 -0.51 13.69 1.19
C ALA A 101 0.12 13.67 2.60
N LYS A 102 -0.43 12.86 3.52
CA LYS A 102 0.12 12.68 4.88
C LYS A 102 1.50 12.05 4.85
N LEU A 103 1.69 10.98 4.07
CA LEU A 103 2.97 10.29 3.92
C LEU A 103 4.03 11.22 3.32
N SER A 104 3.69 11.94 2.26
CA SER A 104 4.56 12.94 1.65
C SER A 104 5.00 14.03 2.63
N ALA A 105 4.09 14.49 3.50
CA ALA A 105 4.42 15.44 4.56
C ALA A 105 5.36 14.83 5.62
N ILE A 106 5.15 13.57 6.01
CA ILE A 106 6.02 12.82 6.94
C ILE A 106 7.41 12.64 6.34
N HIS A 107 7.53 12.23 5.07
CA HIS A 107 8.79 12.12 4.35
C HIS A 107 9.52 13.45 4.26
N THR A 108 8.81 14.51 3.88
CA THR A 108 9.41 15.85 3.75
C THR A 108 9.98 16.32 5.09
N LYS A 109 9.22 16.16 6.18
CA LYS A 109 9.67 16.55 7.52
C LYS A 109 10.81 15.66 8.03
N SER A 110 10.74 14.35 7.82
CA SER A 110 11.77 13.41 8.25
C SER A 110 13.09 13.64 7.50
N ARG A 111 13.08 13.82 6.17
CA ARG A 111 14.26 14.20 5.38
C ARG A 111 14.86 15.51 5.89
N TYR A 112 14.04 16.52 6.15
CA TYR A 112 14.51 17.79 6.71
C TYR A 112 15.24 17.61 8.05
N ILE A 113 14.68 16.80 8.96
CA ILE A 113 15.30 16.49 10.26
C ILE A 113 16.62 15.75 10.07
N LEU A 114 16.64 14.68 9.26
CA LEU A 114 17.84 13.89 9.02
C LEU A 114 18.98 14.71 8.39
N GLN A 115 18.65 15.57 7.42
CA GLN A 115 19.63 16.49 6.82
C GLN A 115 20.27 17.41 7.86
N ARG A 116 19.48 17.93 8.81
CA ARG A 116 19.99 18.78 9.90
C ARG A 116 20.90 18.02 10.87
N LEU A 117 20.64 16.73 11.04
CA LEU A 117 21.48 15.82 11.84
C LEU A 117 22.65 15.23 11.05
N LYS A 118 22.81 15.61 9.77
CA LYS A 118 23.82 15.05 8.85
C LYS A 118 23.71 13.52 8.68
N ILE A 119 22.50 12.98 8.89
CA ILE A 119 22.19 11.57 8.66
C ILE A 119 21.79 11.40 7.19
N PRO A 120 22.34 10.42 6.44
CA PRO A 120 21.98 10.22 5.05
C PRO A 120 20.49 9.91 4.87
N ALA A 121 19.81 10.61 3.96
CA ALA A 121 18.38 10.40 3.67
C ALA A 121 18.06 9.01 3.06
N LYS A 122 19.08 8.30 2.55
CA LYS A 122 18.99 6.89 2.10
C LYS A 122 18.50 5.92 3.18
N VAL A 123 18.51 6.33 4.45
CA VAL A 123 17.96 5.56 5.57
C VAL A 123 16.42 5.49 5.52
N ILE A 124 15.78 6.46 4.86
CA ILE A 124 14.32 6.56 4.74
C ILE A 124 13.86 6.25 3.31
N ASP A 125 14.53 6.80 2.28
CA ASP A 125 14.14 6.58 0.88
C ASP A 125 14.63 5.22 0.36
N ARG A 126 13.70 4.34 -0.01
CA ARG A 126 13.97 3.12 -0.79
C ARG A 126 13.30 3.15 -2.17
N SER A 127 13.59 4.16 -2.98
CA SER A 127 13.41 4.04 -4.43
C SER A 127 14.29 2.94 -5.09
N VAL A 128 14.75 1.93 -4.34
CA VAL A 128 15.78 0.97 -4.77
C VAL A 128 15.45 -0.49 -4.42
N ASP A 129 14.33 -0.80 -3.77
CA ASP A 129 13.83 -2.19 -3.74
C ASP A 129 12.59 -2.29 -4.64
N GLY A 130 12.71 -1.71 -5.84
CA GLY A 130 11.78 -1.94 -6.93
C GLY A 130 12.02 -3.35 -7.44
N ASP A 131 11.15 -4.27 -7.02
CA ASP A 131 10.76 -5.50 -7.74
C ASP A 131 9.60 -6.11 -6.93
N PHE A 132 8.40 -5.59 -7.16
CA PHE A 132 7.14 -6.30 -6.90
C PHE A 132 6.27 -6.17 -8.16
#